data_AF-A0A7J9W5R2-F1
#
_entry.id   AF-A0A7J9W5R2-F1
#
_cell.length_a   1.000
_cell.length_b   1.000
_cell.length_c   1.000
_cell.angle_alpha   90.00
_cell.angle_beta   90.00
_cell.angle_gamma   90.00
#
_symmetry.space_group_name_H-M   'P 1'
#
loop_
_entity.id
_entity.type
_entity.pdbx_description
1 polymer ?
#
loop_
_entity_poly.entity_id
_entity_poly.type
_entity_poly.pdbx_seq_one_letter_code
_entity_poly.pdbx_strand_id
1 'polypeptide(L)' 'MNPGETETYRAVLRARRPVDVGSGACTLIVRRVNGRIELLHHGVLSTGAVLTDDEADELAGRLTAARQQQP' A
#
# COMPACT_ATOMS: atom_id res chain seq x y z
N MET A 1 -2.98 -8.50 -14.67
CA MET A 1 -1.87 -7.61 -15.09
C MET A 1 -2.27 -7.11 -16.46
N ASN A 2 -2.30 -5.79 -16.70
CA ASN A 2 -2.63 -5.32 -18.05
C ASN A 2 -1.49 -5.75 -18.99
N PRO A 3 -1.78 -6.17 -20.24
CA PRO A 3 -0.73 -6.49 -21.18
C PRO A 3 0.16 -5.26 -21.39
N GLY A 4 1.45 -5.39 -21.05
CA GLY A 4 2.44 -4.30 -21.07
C GLY A 4 2.83 -3.72 -19.70
N GLU A 5 2.27 -4.23 -18.59
CA GLU A 5 2.71 -3.90 -17.24
C GLU A 5 3.67 -4.95 -16.69
N THR A 6 4.91 -4.56 -16.38
CA THR A 6 5.87 -5.38 -15.63
C THR A 6 5.83 -4.96 -14.16
N GLU A 7 5.27 -5.82 -13.30
CA GLU A 7 5.30 -5.67 -11.84
C GLU A 7 6.55 -6.36 -11.29
N THR A 8 7.48 -5.59 -10.71
CA THR A 8 8.74 -6.11 -10.13
C THR A 8 8.72 -6.19 -8.61
N TYR A 9 7.70 -5.62 -7.98
CA TYR A 9 7.51 -5.67 -6.53
C TYR A 9 6.04 -5.59 -6.16
N ARG A 10 5.64 -6.35 -5.14
CA ARG A 10 4.33 -6.24 -4.48
C ARG A 10 4.45 -6.62 -3.02
N ALA A 11 3.88 -5.79 -2.15
CA ALA A 11 3.67 -6.06 -0.73
C ALA A 11 2.25 -5.65 -0.33
N VAL A 12 1.68 -6.39 0.62
CA VAL A 12 0.33 -6.16 1.14
C VAL A 12 0.42 -5.92 2.63
N LEU A 13 -0.09 -4.78 3.09
CA LEU A 13 -0.28 -4.44 4.50
C LEU A 13 -1.76 -4.49 4.84
N ARG A 14 -2.08 -5.03 6.01
CA ARG A 14 -3.38 -4.88 6.62
C ARG A 14 -3.30 -3.72 7.61
N ALA A 15 -4.24 -2.79 7.48
CA ALA A 15 -4.37 -1.62 8.32
C ALA A 15 -5.81 -1.56 8.85
N ARG A 16 -6.11 -0.58 9.70
CA ARG A 16 -7.47 -0.33 10.19
C ARG A 16 -8.04 0.93 9.58
N ARG A 17 -9.34 0.96 9.35
CA ARG A 17 -10.07 2.21 9.07
C ARG A 17 -10.31 2.98 10.36
N PRO A 18 -10.39 4.33 10.31
CA PRO A 18 -10.80 5.14 11.45
C PRO A 18 -12.15 4.64 12.00
N VAL A 19 -12.33 4.81 13.31
CA VAL A 19 -13.55 4.35 13.99
C VAL A 19 -14.80 5.00 13.38
N ASP A 20 -14.67 6.28 13.00
CA ASP A 20 -15.73 7.15 12.48
C ASP A 20 -16.28 6.73 11.10
N VAL A 21 -15.59 5.81 10.41
CA VAL A 21 -15.96 5.37 9.05
C VAL A 21 -16.32 3.89 8.98
N GLY A 22 -16.79 3.35 10.11
CA GLY A 22 -17.33 2.00 10.20
C GLY A 22 -16.29 0.93 10.52
N SER A 23 -15.22 1.30 11.23
CA SER A 23 -14.31 0.39 11.96
C SER A 23 -14.10 -0.97 11.27
N GLY A 24 -13.11 -1.08 10.40
CA GLY A 24 -12.83 -2.37 9.76
C GLY A 24 -11.44 -2.44 9.14
N ALA A 25 -11.00 -3.65 8.84
CA ALA A 25 -9.72 -3.86 8.15
C ALA A 25 -9.76 -3.17 6.78
N CYS A 26 -8.71 -2.43 6.46
CA CYS A 26 -8.42 -2.00 5.10
C CYS A 26 -7.09 -2.59 4.66
N THR A 27 -6.91 -2.70 3.34
CA THR A 27 -5.69 -3.24 2.77
C THR A 27 -4.95 -2.13 2.04
N LEU A 28 -3.68 -1.97 2.38
CA LEU A 28 -2.72 -1.16 1.64
C LEU A 28 -1.87 -2.09 0.78
N ILE A 29 -1.68 -1.75 -0.48
CA ILE A 29 -0.83 -2.50 -1.40
C ILE A 29 0.24 -1.57 -1.92
N VAL A 30 1.50 -1.87 -1.60
CA VAL A 30 2.65 -1.22 -2.22
C VAL A 30 3.09 -2.08 -3.38
N ARG A 31 3.16 -1.52 -4.59
CA ARG A 31 3.65 -2.23 -5.77
C ARG A 31 4.61 -1.37 -6.58
N ARG A 32 5.49 -2.02 -7.35
CA ARG A 32 6.28 -1.36 -8.38
C ARG A 32 5.87 -1.89 -9.75
N VAL A 33 5.32 -1.01 -10.58
CA VAL A 33 4.83 -1.35 -11.93
C VAL A 33 5.44 -0.37 -12.93
N ASN A 34 6.10 -0.88 -13.96
CA ASN A 34 6.74 -0.06 -15.00
C ASN A 34 7.66 1.04 -14.41
N GLY A 35 8.45 0.67 -13.39
CA GLY A 35 9.37 1.58 -12.71
C GLY A 35 8.73 2.60 -11.76
N ARG A 36 7.39 2.63 -11.64
CA ARG A 36 6.67 3.52 -10.72
C ARG A 36 6.29 2.78 -9.45
N ILE A 37 6.47 3.43 -8.30
CA ILE A 37 5.96 2.92 -7.02
C ILE A 37 4.53 3.44 -6.87
N GLU A 38 3.60 2.52 -6.64
CA GLU A 38 2.19 2.82 -6.42
C GLU A 38 1.78 2.32 -5.04
N LEU A 39 1.05 3.16 -4.30
CA LEU A 39 0.37 2.80 -3.07
C LEU A 39 -1.12 2.75 -3.36
N LEU A 40 -1.68 1.54 -3.44
CA LEU A 40 -3.10 1.33 -3.58
C LEU A 40 -3.74 1.20 -2.21
N HIS A 41 -4.82 1.93 -2.03
CA HIS A 41 -5.66 1.87 -0.85
C HIS A 41 -7.10 1.72 -1.34
N HIS A 42 -7.76 0.64 -0.94
CA HIS A 42 -9.19 0.46 -1.25
C HIS A 42 -10.01 1.15 -0.16
N GLY A 43 -10.25 2.45 -0.33
CA GLY A 43 -11.14 3.21 0.52
C GLY A 43 -11.68 4.44 -0.19
N VAL A 44 -12.91 4.81 0.13
CA VAL A 44 -13.51 6.06 -0.30
C VAL A 44 -12.64 7.20 0.27
N LEU A 45 -12.49 8.33 -0.43
CA LEU A 45 -11.62 9.45 0.00
C LEU A 45 -11.90 9.95 1.43
N SER A 46 -13.09 9.68 1.96
CA SER A 46 -13.48 9.97 3.35
C SER A 46 -12.91 9.00 4.39
N THR A 47 -12.26 7.90 3.97
CA THR A 47 -11.86 6.77 4.83
C THR A 47 -10.38 6.44 4.63
N GLY A 48 -9.47 7.33 5.04
CA GLY A 48 -8.04 7.01 5.02
C GLY A 48 -7.72 5.77 5.86
N ALA A 49 -6.57 5.12 5.62
CA ALA A 49 -6.08 4.09 6.53
C ALA A 49 -5.51 4.75 7.79
N VAL A 50 -5.88 4.23 8.96
CA VAL A 50 -5.25 4.54 10.24
C VAL A 50 -4.25 3.44 10.54
N LEU A 51 -3.02 3.86 10.79
CA LEU A 51 -1.89 2.99 11.07
C LEU A 51 -1.49 3.17 12.53
N THR A 52 -1.07 2.08 13.17
CA THR A 52 -0.20 2.17 14.34
C THR A 52 1.20 2.62 13.92
N ASP A 53 2.04 3.00 14.88
CA ASP A 53 3.44 3.36 14.60
C ASP A 53 4.19 2.20 13.91
N ASP A 54 4.02 0.97 14.39
CA ASP A 54 4.61 -0.23 13.77
C ASP A 54 4.14 -0.45 12.32
N GLU A 55 2.84 -0.23 12.05
CA GLU A 55 2.28 -0.36 10.69
C GLU A 55 2.77 0.77 9.77
N ALA A 56 3.01 1.96 10.31
CA ALA A 56 3.61 3.08 9.57
C ALA A 56 5.08 2.81 9.22
N ASP A 57 5.85 2.27 10.16
CA ASP A 57 7.23 1.85 9.92
C ASP A 57 7.31 0.70 8.91
N GLU A 58 6.39 -0.27 9.01
CA GLU A 58 6.32 -1.35 8.02
C GLU A 58 6.01 -0.78 6.63
N LEU A 59 5.04 0.14 6.50
CA LEU A 59 4.71 0.78 5.23
C LEU A 59 5.93 1.52 4.65
N ALA A 60 6.65 2.28 5.46
CA ALA A 60 7.86 2.97 5.04
C ALA A 60 8.95 1.99 4.56
N GLY A 61 9.10 0.86 5.24
CA GLY A 61 9.98 -0.24 4.83
C GLY A 61 9.59 -0.83 3.48
N ARG A 62 8.29 -1.08 3.24
CA ARG A 62 7.80 -1.61 1.95
C ARG A 62 8.00 -0.60 0.81
N LEU A 63 7.78 0.69 1.05
CA LEU A 63 8.04 1.75 0.08
C LEU A 63 9.53 1.84 -0.26
N THR A 64 10.40 1.69 0.74
CA THR A 64 11.86 1.67 0.54
C THR A 64 12.30 0.47 -0.27
N ALA A 65 11.78 -0.72 0.05
CA ALA A 65 12.06 -1.94 -0.71
C ALA A 65 11.58 -1.82 -2.16
N ALA A 66 10.38 -1.29 -2.39
CA ALA A 66 9.85 -1.01 -3.73
C ALA A 66 10.72 -0.01 -4.52
N ARG A 67 11.47 0.87 -3.85
CA ARG A 67 12.43 1.77 -4.50
C ARG A 67 13.70 1.04 -4.96
N GLN A 68 14.13 0.04 -4.20
CA GLN A 68 15.38 -0.70 -4.45
C GLN A 68 15.23 -1.77 -5.54
N GLN A 69 14.02 -2.26 -5.79
CA GLN A 69 13.75 -3.18 -6.88
C GLN A 69 13.85 -2.43 -8.22
N GLN A 70 15.04 -2.47 -8.85
CA GLN A 70 15.23 -1.97 -10.21
C GLN A 70 14.56 -2.92 -11.22
N PRO A 71 14.09 -2.43 -12.38
CA PRO A 71 13.67 -3.29 -13.47
C PRO A 71 14.81 -4.14 -14.02
#